data_AF-A0A524MCK4-F1
#
_entry.id   AF-A0A524MCK4-F1
#
_cell.length_a   1.000
_cell.length_b   1.000
_cell.length_c   1.000
_cell.angle_alpha   90.00
_cell.angle_beta   90.00
_cell.angle_gamma   90.00
#
_symmetry.space_group_name_H-M   'P 1'
#
loop_
_entity.id
_entity.type
_entity.pdbx_description
1 polymer ?
#
loop_
_entity_poly.entity_id
_entity_poly.type
_entity_poly.pdbx_seq_one_letter_code
_entity_poly.pdbx_strand_id
1 'polypeptide(L)'
;HAVRKAVEKVIRAHAKKHTFDELVEKVILGDLAAEVFDAVKKIIPVRECEIRKSKVLKGPEEVKTRRARLRRATGAAAVKEE
;
A
#
# COMPACT_ATOMS: atom_id res chain seq x y z
N HIS A 1 13.51 -17.63 9.67
CA HIS A 1 13.67 -16.58 8.63
C HIS A 1 13.05 -16.90 7.27
N ALA A 2 12.84 -18.18 6.90
CA ALA A 2 12.35 -18.55 5.56
C ALA A 2 11.01 -17.90 5.18
N VAL A 3 10.02 -17.93 6.07
CA VAL A 3 8.70 -17.31 5.86
C VAL A 3 8.82 -15.82 5.53
N ARG A 4 9.57 -15.04 6.32
CA ARG A 4 9.75 -13.59 6.09
C ARG A 4 10.34 -13.30 4.71
N LYS A 5 11.33 -14.09 4.27
CA LYS A 5 11.94 -13.95 2.93
C LYS A 5 10.95 -14.27 1.81
N ALA A 6 10.10 -15.29 2.01
CA ALA A 6 9.07 -15.65 1.04
C ALA A 6 8.02 -14.52 0.89
N VAL A 7 7.51 -13.99 1.99
CA VAL A 7 6.58 -12.85 2.00
C VAL A 7 7.19 -11.64 1.29
N GLU A 8 8.43 -11.29 1.64
CA GLU A 8 9.11 -10.14 1.04
C GLU A 8 9.32 -10.29 -0.47
N LYS A 9 9.64 -11.50 -0.94
CA LYS A 9 9.82 -11.80 -2.36
C LYS A 9 8.52 -11.59 -3.15
N VAL A 10 7.39 -12.05 -2.62
CA VAL A 10 6.07 -11.89 -3.27
C VAL A 10 5.69 -10.41 -3.34
N ILE A 11 5.79 -9.68 -2.23
CA ILE A 11 5.45 -8.25 -2.17
C ILE A 11 6.32 -7.43 -3.13
N ARG A 12 7.65 -7.68 -3.15
CA ARG A 12 8.56 -6.98 -4.06
C ARG A 12 8.32 -7.32 -5.54
N ALA A 13 7.86 -8.53 -5.84
CA ALA A 13 7.53 -8.92 -7.21
C ALA A 13 6.28 -8.18 -7.72
N HIS A 14 5.23 -8.09 -6.90
CA HIS A 14 4.02 -7.32 -7.25
C HIS A 14 4.28 -5.83 -7.36
N ALA A 15 5.04 -5.26 -6.43
CA ALA A 15 5.39 -3.83 -6.44
C ALA A 15 6.18 -3.40 -7.69
N LYS A 16 6.87 -4.34 -8.36
CA LYS A 16 7.59 -4.06 -9.61
C LYS A 16 6.72 -4.21 -10.86
N LYS A 17 5.66 -5.02 -10.78
CA LYS A 17 4.81 -5.34 -11.93
C LYS A 17 3.66 -4.36 -12.11
N HIS A 18 3.11 -3.85 -11.00
CA HIS A 18 1.88 -3.06 -11.01
C HIS A 18 2.14 -1.58 -10.75
N THR A 19 1.26 -0.74 -11.33
CA THR A 19 1.18 0.67 -10.99
C THR A 19 0.64 0.86 -9.56
N PHE A 20 0.76 2.07 -9.02
CA PHE A 20 0.35 2.33 -7.63
C PHE A 20 -1.15 2.05 -7.41
N ASP A 21 -2.00 2.49 -8.33
CA ASP A 21 -3.45 2.35 -8.21
C ASP A 21 -3.88 0.88 -8.32
N GLU A 22 -3.35 0.15 -9.30
CA GLU A 22 -3.58 -1.30 -9.44
C GLU A 22 -3.13 -2.09 -8.19
N LEU A 23 -1.99 -1.70 -7.60
CA LEU A 23 -1.49 -2.36 -6.41
C LEU A 23 -2.40 -2.10 -5.21
N VAL A 24 -2.93 -0.88 -5.07
CA VAL A 24 -3.88 -0.55 -4.01
C VAL A 24 -5.17 -1.35 -4.15
N GLU A 25 -5.71 -1.47 -5.36
CA GLU A 25 -6.90 -2.29 -5.63
C GLU A 25 -6.70 -3.75 -5.22
N LYS A 26 -5.59 -4.37 -5.61
CA LYS A 26 -5.26 -5.76 -5.24
C LYS A 26 -5.06 -5.96 -3.74
N VAL A 27 -4.54 -4.94 -3.05
CA VAL A 27 -4.41 -4.96 -1.59
C VAL A 27 -5.78 -4.90 -0.92
N ILE A 28 -6.72 -4.11 -1.45
CA ILE A 28 -8.08 -3.99 -0.93
C ILE A 28 -8.89 -5.25 -1.21
N LEU A 29 -8.77 -5.81 -2.41
CA LEU A 29 -9.46 -7.04 -2.82
C LEU A 29 -8.93 -8.28 -2.07
N GLY A 30 -7.69 -8.22 -1.55
CA GLY A 30 -7.09 -9.30 -0.78
C GLY A 30 -6.32 -10.32 -1.62
N ASP A 31 -6.22 -10.13 -2.94
CA ASP A 31 -5.48 -11.01 -3.85
C ASP A 31 -4.01 -11.16 -3.44
N LEU A 32 -3.39 -10.05 -3.02
CA LEU A 32 -2.01 -10.06 -2.55
C LEU A 32 -1.83 -10.90 -1.28
N ALA A 33 -2.84 -10.91 -0.39
CA ALA A 33 -2.81 -11.70 0.84
C ALA A 33 -2.98 -13.19 0.55
N ALA A 34 -3.84 -13.55 -0.40
CA ALA A 34 -4.03 -14.92 -0.86
C ALA A 34 -2.74 -15.52 -1.47
N GLU A 35 -2.04 -14.78 -2.32
CA GLU A 35 -0.78 -15.24 -2.89
C GLU A 35 0.32 -15.44 -1.83
N VAL A 36 0.37 -14.57 -0.83
CA VAL A 36 1.28 -14.72 0.30
C VAL A 36 0.93 -15.96 1.12
N PHE A 37 -0.36 -16.23 1.34
CA PHE A 37 -0.81 -17.42 2.04
C PHE A 37 -0.33 -18.70 1.34
N ASP A 38 -0.47 -18.80 0.02
CA ASP A 38 -0.02 -19.98 -0.74
C ASP A 38 1.49 -20.17 -0.71
N ALA A 39 2.26 -19.07 -0.72
CA ALA A 39 3.72 -19.13 -0.61
C ALA A 39 4.16 -19.59 0.79
N VAL A 40 3.46 -19.17 1.84
CA VAL A 40 3.81 -19.49 3.23
C VAL A 40 3.32 -20.88 3.63
N LYS A 41 2.15 -21.33 3.13
CA LYS A 41 1.56 -22.65 3.39
C LYS A 41 2.49 -23.80 3.02
N LYS A 42 3.36 -23.60 2.01
CA LYS A 42 4.40 -24.57 1.60
C LYS A 42 5.47 -24.80 2.66
N ILE A 43 5.67 -23.85 3.56
CA ILE A 43 6.69 -23.90 4.61
C ILE A 43 6.06 -24.39 5.92
N ILE A 44 4.98 -23.72 6.35
CA ILE A 44 4.30 -23.95 7.63
C ILE A 44 2.79 -23.74 7.43
N PRO A 45 1.91 -24.51 8.11
CA PRO A 45 0.48 -24.24 8.12
C PRO A 45 0.18 -22.94 8.89
N VAL A 46 -0.46 -21.98 8.21
CA VAL A 46 -0.92 -20.71 8.80
C VAL A 46 -2.45 -20.68 8.72
N ARG A 47 -3.10 -20.09 9.73
CA ARG A 47 -4.57 -20.00 9.81
C ARG A 47 -5.14 -18.90 8.93
N GLU A 48 -4.54 -17.72 8.98
CA GLU A 48 -5.01 -16.52 8.29
C GLU A 48 -3.83 -15.62 7.98
N CYS A 49 -3.90 -14.92 6.85
CA CYS A 49 -2.89 -13.96 6.43
C CYS A 49 -3.57 -12.69 5.93
N GLU A 50 -3.27 -11.56 6.56
CA GLU A 50 -3.85 -10.26 6.23
C GLU A 50 -2.79 -9.17 6.20
N ILE A 51 -3.06 -8.13 5.40
CA ILE A 51 -2.23 -6.93 5.32
C ILE A 51 -2.73 -5.93 6.37
N ARG A 52 -2.03 -5.87 7.51
CA ARG A 52 -2.42 -5.00 8.63
C ARG A 52 -2.32 -3.50 8.34
N LYS A 53 -1.29 -3.06 7.62
CA LYS A 53 -1.04 -1.64 7.36
C LYS A 53 -0.18 -1.43 6.13
N SER A 54 -0.61 -0.50 5.27
CA SER A 54 0.21 0.07 4.20
C SER A 54 0.60 1.51 4.57
N LYS A 55 1.83 1.91 4.21
CA LYS A 55 2.31 3.29 4.41
C LYS A 55 3.07 3.74 3.18
N VAL A 56 2.65 4.85 2.60
CA VAL A 56 3.40 5.52 1.52
C VAL A 56 4.52 6.34 2.16
N LEU A 57 5.77 5.94 1.91
CA LEU A 57 6.95 6.62 2.46
C LEU A 57 7.35 7.84 1.62
N LYS A 58 7.27 7.72 0.30
CA LYS A 58 7.60 8.77 -0.66
C LYS A 58 6.54 8.76 -1.75
N GLY A 59 5.90 9.92 -1.96
CA GLY A 59 5.04 10.15 -3.11
C GLY A 59 5.78 10.92 -4.20
N PRO A 60 5.34 10.84 -5.46
CA PRO A 60 5.89 11.65 -6.54
C PRO A 60 5.70 13.15 -6.27
N GLU A 61 6.64 13.96 -6.76
CA GLU A 61 6.72 15.39 -6.47
C GLU A 61 5.45 16.15 -6.89
N GLU A 62 4.79 15.72 -7.95
CA GLU A 62 3.49 16.24 -8.41
C GLU A 62 2.37 16.10 -7.38
N VAL A 63 2.34 14.96 -6.67
CA VAL A 63 1.33 14.72 -5.64
C VAL A 63 1.63 15.56 -4.40
N LYS A 64 2.91 15.81 -4.10
CA LYS A 64 3.32 16.71 -3.00
C LYS A 64 2.91 18.15 -3.30
N THR A 65 3.18 18.65 -4.51
CA THR A 65 2.83 20.02 -4.91
C THR A 65 1.32 20.23 -4.98
N ARG A 66 0.57 19.26 -5.52
CA ARG A 66 -0.90 19.28 -5.54
C ARG A 66 -1.48 19.31 -4.12
N ARG A 67 -0.98 18.45 -3.23
CA ARG A 67 -1.43 18.42 -1.82
C ARG A 67 -1.08 19.71 -1.07
N ALA A 68 0.08 20.30 -1.35
CA ALA A 68 0.47 21.60 -0.80
C ALA A 68 -0.44 22.74 -1.28
N ARG A 69 -0.87 22.73 -2.56
CA ARG A 69 -1.79 23.72 -3.12
C ARG A 69 -3.19 23.61 -2.51
N LEU A 70 -3.72 22.39 -2.39
CA LEU A 70 -5.04 22.15 -1.79
C LEU A 70 -5.09 22.59 -0.32
N ARG A 71 -4.02 22.33 0.46
CA ARG A 71 -3.94 22.74 1.87
C ARG A 71 -3.94 24.26 2.07
N ARG A 72 -3.50 25.04 1.07
CA ARG A 72 -3.56 26.51 1.10
C ARG A 72 -4.96 27.03 0.76
N ALA A 73 -5.68 26.36 -0.15
CA ALA A 73 -7.02 26.76 -0.55
C ALA A 73 -8.05 26.58 0.58
N THR A 74 -7.98 25.49 1.34
CA THR A 74 -8.85 25.25 2.51
C THR A 74 -8.56 26.21 3.67
N GLY A 75 -7.30 26.66 3.82
CA GLY A 75 -6.94 27.66 4.82
C GLY A 75 -7.45 29.07 4.51
N ALA A 76 -7.61 29.44 3.23
CA ALA A 76 -8.12 30.74 2.82
C ALA A 76 -9.66 30.86 2.89
N ALA A 77 -10.38 29.73 2.83
CA ALA A 77 -11.83 29.70 3.00
C ALA A 77 -12.26 29.90 4.46
N ALA A 78 -11.50 29.38 5.42
CA ALA A 78 -11.82 29.47 6.85
C ALA A 78 -11.61 30.86 7.47
N VAL A 79 -10.92 31.79 6.80
CA VAL A 79 -10.63 33.14 7.33
C VAL A 79 -11.65 34.19 6.83
N LYS A 80 -12.59 33.81 5.95
CA LYS A 80 -13.61 34.73 5.40
C LYS A 80 -14.97 34.65 6.09
N GLU A 81 -15.12 33.80 7.11
CA GLU A 81 -16.38 33.58 7.84
C GLU A 81 -16.38 34.16 9.27
N GLU A 82 -15.33 34.87 9.68
CA GLU A 82 -15.29 35.65 10.93
C GLU A 82 -15.30 37.16 10.67
#